data_AF-A0A8D2L7C0-F1
#
_entry.id   AF-A0A8D2L7C0-F1
#
_cell.length_a   1.000
_cell.length_b   1.000
_cell.length_c   1.000
_cell.angle_alpha   90.00
_cell.angle_beta   90.00
_cell.angle_gamma   90.00
#
_symmetry.space_group_name_H-M   'P 1'
#
loop_
_entity.id
_entity.type
_entity.pdbx_description
1 polymer ?
#
loop_
_entity_poly.entity_id
_entity_poly.type
_entity_poly.pdbx_seq_one_letter_code
_entity_poly.pdbx_strand_id
1 'polypeptide(L)'
;MAKLAEVAFRCKTELLSGGLEGENHKRILQHLCAGFPVLIPYDEDSNHEPCLRRGYKAHWAIASGALLGLQSDVRLPPCQEDEEIPGLFHTSPPVLPLPPDAVAETYLLAKQGKSCRYQLWSYAQVQGSNAQLTELSPKRAADGKVYIVPAGGLREGLCGKAVLLRPGMLGGGGGGSH
;
A
#
# COMPACT_ATOMS: atom_id res chain seq x y z
N MET A 1 -0.99 -11.67 -8.04
CA MET A 1 -1.93 -10.58 -7.69
C MET A 1 -2.02 -9.48 -8.73
N ALA A 2 -0.91 -8.88 -9.21
CA ALA A 2 -0.94 -7.84 -10.25
C ALA A 2 -1.83 -8.21 -11.46
N LYS A 3 -1.52 -9.30 -12.17
CA LYS A 3 -2.34 -9.82 -13.28
C LYS A 3 -3.82 -10.07 -12.92
N LEU A 4 -4.08 -10.56 -11.71
CA LEU A 4 -5.46 -10.79 -11.24
C LEU A 4 -6.22 -9.47 -11.12
N ALA A 5 -5.57 -8.43 -10.57
CA ALA A 5 -6.17 -7.10 -10.45
C ALA A 5 -6.47 -6.49 -11.83
N GLU A 6 -5.56 -6.62 -12.80
CA GLU A 6 -5.77 -6.14 -14.18
C GLU A 6 -6.99 -6.79 -14.83
N VAL A 7 -7.13 -8.11 -14.68
CA VAL A 7 -8.27 -8.86 -15.26
C VAL A 7 -9.58 -8.54 -14.55
N ALA A 8 -9.57 -8.55 -13.22
CA ALA A 8 -10.79 -8.39 -12.42
C ALA A 8 -11.32 -6.95 -12.40
N PHE A 9 -10.43 -5.96 -12.33
CA PHE A 9 -10.78 -4.54 -12.18
C PHE A 9 -10.51 -3.68 -13.41
N ARG A 10 -9.98 -4.27 -14.49
CA ARG A 10 -9.57 -3.53 -15.70
C ARG A 10 -8.62 -2.36 -15.38
N CYS A 11 -7.80 -2.52 -14.35
CA CYS A 11 -6.83 -1.54 -13.91
C CYS A 11 -5.47 -1.77 -14.57
N LYS A 12 -4.59 -0.77 -14.52
CA LYS A 12 -3.16 -0.93 -14.81
C LYS A 12 -2.42 -1.25 -13.51
N THR A 13 -1.43 -2.12 -13.58
CA THR A 13 -0.59 -2.44 -12.43
C THR A 13 0.88 -2.18 -12.68
N GLU A 14 1.60 -1.78 -11.65
CA GLU A 14 3.05 -1.68 -11.67
C GLU A 14 3.62 -2.41 -10.45
N LEU A 15 4.55 -3.33 -10.68
CA LEU A 15 5.21 -4.09 -9.61
C LEU A 15 6.44 -3.34 -9.12
N LEU A 16 6.44 -2.98 -7.83
CA LEU A 16 7.64 -2.55 -7.13
C LEU A 16 8.37 -3.77 -6.57
N SER A 17 9.70 -3.76 -6.66
CA SER A 17 10.60 -4.78 -6.11
C SER A 17 11.77 -4.09 -5.39
N GLY A 18 12.44 -4.81 -4.49
CA GLY A 18 13.61 -4.32 -3.76
C GLY A 18 13.32 -3.66 -2.42
N GLY A 19 12.16 -3.95 -1.81
CA GLY A 19 11.74 -3.37 -0.53
C GLY A 19 10.76 -2.21 -0.70
N LEU A 20 10.24 -1.71 0.42
CA LEU A 20 9.31 -0.57 0.45
C LEU A 20 10.01 0.76 0.76
N GLU A 21 11.31 0.75 1.05
CA GLU A 21 12.07 1.95 1.44
C GLU A 21 12.71 2.68 0.25
N GLY A 22 13.48 3.73 0.54
CA GLY A 22 14.25 4.47 -0.44
C GLY A 22 13.35 5.10 -1.51
N GLU A 23 13.62 4.81 -2.78
CA GLU A 23 12.84 5.35 -3.88
C GLU A 23 11.42 4.77 -3.93
N ASN A 24 11.23 3.50 -3.52
CA ASN A 24 9.89 2.90 -3.47
C ASN A 24 9.00 3.58 -2.43
N HIS A 25 9.56 4.05 -1.32
CA HIS A 25 8.82 4.83 -0.31
C HIS A 25 8.22 6.09 -0.94
N LYS A 26 9.04 6.89 -1.63
CA LYS A 26 8.59 8.11 -2.30
C LYS A 26 7.53 7.82 -3.35
N ARG A 27 7.75 6.80 -4.16
CA ARG A 27 6.81 6.38 -5.22
C ARG A 27 5.47 5.93 -4.65
N ILE A 28 5.47 5.19 -3.55
CA ILE A 28 4.25 4.76 -2.85
C ILE A 28 3.48 5.97 -2.33
N LEU A 29 4.14 6.92 -1.64
CA LEU A 29 3.49 8.12 -1.13
C LEU A 29 2.93 9.02 -2.24
N GLN A 30 3.71 9.24 -3.30
CA GLN A 30 3.23 9.99 -4.48
C GLN A 30 2.01 9.32 -5.12
N HIS A 31 2.02 7.99 -5.23
CA HIS A 31 0.92 7.24 -5.81
C HIS A 31 -0.34 7.29 -4.94
N LEU A 32 -0.20 7.19 -3.62
CA LEU A 32 -1.32 7.36 -2.67
C LEU A 32 -1.88 8.79 -2.70
N CYS A 33 -1.02 9.81 -2.76
CA CYS A 33 -1.47 11.21 -2.86
C CYS A 33 -2.13 11.53 -4.20
N ALA A 34 -1.81 10.80 -5.27
CA ALA A 34 -2.56 10.85 -6.52
C ALA A 34 -3.95 10.16 -6.44
N GLY A 35 -4.35 9.67 -5.26
CA GLY A 35 -5.63 9.00 -5.02
C GLY A 35 -5.65 7.54 -5.45
N PHE A 36 -4.48 6.93 -5.68
CA PHE A 36 -4.40 5.57 -6.21
C PHE A 36 -3.95 4.56 -5.14
N PRO A 37 -4.61 3.39 -5.05
CA PRO A 37 -4.29 2.42 -4.01
C PRO A 37 -3.02 1.61 -4.30
N VAL A 38 -2.41 1.09 -3.24
CA VAL A 38 -1.25 0.21 -3.28
C VAL A 38 -1.59 -1.12 -2.62
N LEU A 39 -1.32 -2.22 -3.31
CA LEU A 39 -1.47 -3.56 -2.78
C LEU A 39 -0.14 -4.04 -2.18
N ILE A 40 -0.14 -4.34 -0.88
CA ILE A 40 1.06 -4.69 -0.12
C ILE A 40 0.89 -6.09 0.49
N PRO A 41 1.76 -7.05 0.15
CA PRO A 41 1.83 -8.30 0.89
C PRO A 41 2.50 -8.05 2.23
N TYR A 42 1.97 -8.66 3.29
CA TYR A 42 2.48 -8.52 4.65
C TYR A 42 2.19 -9.80 5.45
N ASP A 43 2.77 -9.95 6.62
CA ASP A 43 2.53 -11.09 7.50
C ASP A 43 1.52 -10.71 8.58
N GLU A 44 0.38 -11.38 8.59
CA GLU A 44 -0.78 -10.99 9.37
C GLU A 44 -0.77 -11.62 10.77
N ASP A 45 -1.02 -10.83 11.82
CA ASP A 45 -1.27 -11.38 13.16
C ASP A 45 -2.77 -11.58 13.48
N SER A 46 -3.10 -12.09 14.67
CA SER A 46 -4.50 -12.33 15.07
C SER A 46 -5.37 -11.08 15.13
N ASN A 47 -4.78 -9.90 15.36
CA ASN A 47 -5.47 -8.60 15.28
C ASN A 47 -5.47 -8.00 13.86
N HIS A 48 -4.96 -8.75 12.88
CA HIS A 48 -4.77 -8.36 11.48
C HIS A 48 -3.68 -7.32 11.19
N GLU A 49 -2.95 -6.87 12.21
CA GLU A 49 -1.81 -5.96 12.06
C GLU A 49 -0.60 -6.69 11.46
N PRO A 50 0.38 -5.93 10.92
CA PRO A 50 1.62 -6.51 10.45
C PRO A 50 2.48 -7.04 11.58
N CYS A 51 3.03 -8.24 11.40
CA CYS A 51 3.94 -8.89 12.35
C CYS A 51 5.18 -9.45 11.65
N LEU A 52 6.08 -10.07 12.42
CA LEU A 52 7.36 -10.62 11.96
C LEU A 52 7.41 -12.13 12.21
N ARG A 53 6.64 -12.93 11.45
CA ARG A 53 6.48 -14.39 11.63
C ARG A 53 6.87 -15.20 10.39
N ARG A 54 7.87 -14.72 9.68
CA ARG A 54 8.56 -15.26 8.49
C ARG A 54 7.67 -15.43 7.25
N GLY A 55 6.46 -14.86 7.27
CA GLY A 55 5.45 -15.03 6.23
C GLY A 55 4.50 -16.20 6.48
N TYR A 56 4.49 -16.78 7.69
CA TYR A 56 3.63 -17.93 7.99
C TYR A 56 2.13 -17.61 7.86
N LYS A 57 1.77 -16.35 8.05
CA LYS A 57 0.43 -15.84 7.79
C LYS A 57 0.48 -14.74 6.73
N ALA A 58 1.31 -14.92 5.69
CA ALA A 58 1.35 -14.02 4.55
C ALA A 58 -0.07 -13.76 4.02
N HIS A 59 -0.38 -12.47 3.92
CA HIS A 59 -1.66 -11.93 3.50
C HIS A 59 -1.44 -10.68 2.65
N TRP A 60 -2.54 -10.08 2.19
CA TRP A 60 -2.53 -8.89 1.35
C TRP A 60 -3.36 -7.81 2.02
N ALA A 61 -2.83 -6.60 2.03
CA ALA A 61 -3.55 -5.39 2.39
C ALA A 61 -3.56 -4.42 1.22
N ILE A 62 -4.58 -3.56 1.19
CA ILE A 62 -4.65 -2.39 0.33
C ILE A 62 -4.40 -1.17 1.22
N ALA A 63 -3.37 -0.39 0.88
CA ALA A 63 -3.22 0.97 1.38
C ALA A 63 -3.95 1.93 0.42
N SER A 64 -4.81 2.78 0.97
CA SER A 64 -5.61 3.75 0.21
C SER A 64 -5.34 5.20 0.59
N GLY A 65 -4.49 5.43 1.58
CA GLY A 65 -4.04 6.75 1.99
C GLY A 65 -2.85 6.66 2.93
N ALA A 66 -2.27 7.81 3.26
CA ALA A 66 -1.20 7.93 4.23
C ALA A 66 -1.50 9.05 5.23
N LEU A 67 -1.08 8.88 6.47
CA LEU A 67 -1.03 9.93 7.49
C LEU A 67 0.44 10.26 7.75
N LEU A 68 0.79 11.54 7.64
CA LEU A 68 2.16 12.02 7.83
C LEU A 68 2.21 12.88 9.09
N GLY A 69 3.03 12.46 10.05
CA GLY A 69 3.42 13.32 11.18
C GLY A 69 4.54 14.24 10.72
N LEU A 70 4.37 15.55 10.86
CA LEU A 70 5.35 16.54 10.40
C LEU A 70 6.20 17.07 11.56
N GLN A 71 7.44 17.48 11.26
CA GLN A 71 8.27 18.21 12.21
C GLN A 71 7.62 19.57 12.54
N SER A 72 7.82 20.06 13.76
CA SER A 72 7.12 21.25 14.27
C SER A 72 7.48 22.57 13.58
N ASP A 73 8.62 22.60 12.89
CA ASP A 73 9.15 23.76 12.16
C ASP A 73 8.69 23.82 10.69
N VAL A 74 7.95 22.81 10.22
CA VAL A 74 7.47 22.72 8.84
C VAL A 74 6.40 23.78 8.59
N ARG A 75 6.68 24.66 7.62
CA ARG A 75 5.69 25.61 7.11
C ARG A 75 4.84 24.94 6.04
N LEU A 76 3.58 24.68 6.39
CA LEU A 76 2.58 24.23 5.42
C LEU A 76 2.17 25.38 4.50
N PRO A 77 1.78 25.08 3.25
CA PRO A 77 1.17 26.07 2.37
C PRO A 77 -0.18 26.54 2.93
N PRO A 78 -0.76 27.62 2.37
CA PRO A 78 -2.07 28.08 2.80
C PRO A 78 -3.11 26.95 2.73
N CYS A 79 -3.72 26.66 3.88
CA CYS A 79 -4.81 25.69 3.99
C CYS A 79 -6.11 26.44 4.24
N GLN A 80 -7.21 25.86 3.77
CA GLN A 80 -8.56 26.28 4.09
C GLN A 80 -9.14 25.31 5.12
N GLU A 81 -9.82 25.83 6.13
CA GLU A 81 -10.57 24.98 7.07
C GLU A 81 -11.80 24.39 6.36
N ASP A 82 -12.02 23.11 6.59
CA ASP A 82 -13.15 22.38 6.05
C ASP A 82 -14.47 22.91 6.65
N GLU A 83 -15.48 23.10 5.82
CA GLU A 83 -16.76 23.68 6.24
C GLU A 83 -17.56 22.74 7.15
N GLU A 84 -17.38 21.43 7.00
CA GLU A 84 -18.14 20.41 7.73
C GLU A 84 -17.37 19.87 8.95
N ILE A 85 -16.03 19.95 8.94
CA ILE A 85 -15.17 19.35 9.96
C ILE A 85 -14.23 20.40 10.57
N PRO A 86 -14.62 21.03 11.69
CA PRO A 86 -13.78 22.01 12.39
C PRO A 86 -12.41 21.43 12.76
N GLY A 87 -11.35 22.20 12.52
CA GLY A 87 -9.96 21.80 12.74
C GLY A 87 -9.36 20.90 11.65
N LEU A 88 -10.13 20.49 10.64
CA LEU A 88 -9.58 19.88 9.43
C LEU A 88 -9.21 20.98 8.44
N PHE A 89 -7.95 20.98 8.00
CA PHE A 89 -7.44 21.95 7.04
C PHE A 89 -7.02 21.24 5.77
N HIS A 90 -7.55 21.66 4.62
CA HIS A 90 -7.22 21.10 3.32
C HIS A 90 -6.53 22.13 2.43
N THR A 91 -5.66 21.62 1.56
CA THR A 91 -4.95 22.43 0.57
C THR A 91 -5.61 22.26 -0.79
N SER A 92 -5.71 23.34 -1.56
CA SER A 92 -6.17 23.29 -2.95
C SER A 92 -5.21 24.14 -3.78
N PRO A 93 -4.43 23.55 -4.71
CA PRO A 93 -4.40 22.13 -5.10
C PRO A 93 -3.70 21.21 -4.07
N PRO A 94 -3.85 19.87 -4.16
CA PRO A 94 -3.19 18.92 -3.25
C PRO A 94 -1.67 19.07 -3.27
N VAL A 95 -1.09 19.16 -2.08
CA VAL A 95 0.32 19.49 -1.89
C VAL A 95 1.15 18.22 -1.86
N LEU A 96 1.87 17.97 -2.95
CA LEU A 96 3.08 17.17 -2.95
C LEU A 96 4.03 17.67 -4.05
N PRO A 97 5.36 17.50 -3.87
CA PRO A 97 5.99 16.75 -2.79
C PRO A 97 6.32 17.61 -1.55
N LEU A 98 6.03 17.08 -0.35
CA LEU A 98 6.60 17.58 0.90
C LEU A 98 8.11 17.30 0.92
N PRO A 99 8.95 18.17 1.51
CA PRO A 99 10.37 17.89 1.69
C PRO A 99 10.58 16.59 2.48
N PRO A 100 11.53 15.71 2.11
CA PRO A 100 11.77 14.45 2.82
C PRO A 100 12.00 14.63 4.32
N ASP A 101 12.70 15.70 4.70
CA ASP A 101 13.08 15.98 6.09
C ASP A 101 11.91 16.58 6.91
N ALA A 102 10.81 16.96 6.25
CA ALA A 102 9.63 17.49 6.92
C ALA A 102 8.79 16.41 7.62
N VAL A 103 8.92 15.15 7.20
CA VAL A 103 8.09 14.04 7.68
C VAL A 103 8.82 13.32 8.81
N ALA A 104 8.29 13.42 10.02
CA ALA A 104 8.77 12.71 11.20
C ALA A 104 8.28 11.25 11.24
N GLU A 105 7.01 11.04 10.87
CA GLU A 105 6.36 9.74 10.95
C GLU A 105 5.46 9.51 9.74
N THR A 106 5.38 8.26 9.30
CA THR A 106 4.51 7.85 8.19
C THR A 106 3.67 6.66 8.62
N TYR A 107 2.37 6.78 8.42
CA TYR A 107 1.42 5.70 8.61
C TYR A 107 0.62 5.46 7.34
N LEU A 108 0.23 4.21 7.11
CA LEU A 108 -0.62 3.80 6.01
C LEU A 108 -2.03 3.54 6.52
N LEU A 109 -3.01 4.14 5.86
CA LEU A 109 -4.41 3.77 6.01
C LEU A 109 -4.64 2.49 5.20
N ALA A 110 -4.73 1.36 5.89
CA ALA A 110 -4.73 0.03 5.30
C ALA A 110 -6.00 -0.75 5.60
N LYS A 111 -6.36 -1.64 4.67
CA LYS A 111 -7.46 -2.59 4.81
C LYS A 111 -7.06 -3.96 4.28
N GLN A 112 -7.50 -5.02 4.95
CA GLN A 112 -7.29 -6.40 4.54
C GLN A 112 -8.62 -7.13 4.27
N GLY A 113 -8.56 -8.38 3.80
CA GLY A 113 -9.74 -9.10 3.30
C GLY A 113 -10.61 -9.82 4.33
N LYS A 114 -10.23 -9.83 5.62
CA LYS A 114 -10.94 -10.56 6.69
C LYS A 114 -11.68 -9.65 7.68
N SER A 115 -11.61 -8.34 7.46
CA SER A 115 -12.21 -7.30 8.29
C SER A 115 -12.73 -6.17 7.40
N CYS A 116 -13.86 -5.59 7.79
CA CYS A 116 -14.40 -4.41 7.12
C CYS A 116 -13.71 -3.11 7.55
N ARG A 117 -12.92 -3.15 8.65
CA ARG A 117 -12.35 -1.96 9.29
C ARG A 117 -11.03 -1.55 8.63
N TYR A 118 -10.87 -0.25 8.43
CA TYR A 118 -9.57 0.33 8.18
C TYR A 118 -8.73 0.33 9.44
N GLN A 119 -7.43 0.22 9.26
CA GLN A 119 -6.43 0.32 10.32
C GLN A 119 -5.34 1.28 9.88
N LEU A 120 -4.74 1.93 10.87
CA LEU A 120 -3.60 2.80 10.66
C LEU A 120 -2.34 2.04 11.12
N TRP A 121 -1.44 1.76 10.20
CA TRP A 121 -0.21 1.02 10.50
C TRP A 121 1.01 1.89 10.26
N SER A 122 1.99 1.82 11.17
CA SER A 122 3.30 2.45 10.94
C SER A 122 3.91 1.91 9.66
N TYR A 123 4.45 2.80 8.82
CA TYR A 123 5.12 2.40 7.58
C TYR A 123 6.29 1.46 7.87
N ALA A 124 7.05 1.73 8.92
CA ALA A 124 8.19 0.89 9.35
C ALA A 124 7.73 -0.53 9.72
N GLN A 125 6.58 -0.66 10.39
CA GLN A 125 6.01 -1.97 10.74
C GLN A 125 5.60 -2.75 9.48
N VAL A 126 4.94 -2.08 8.52
CA VAL A 126 4.54 -2.68 7.24
C VAL A 126 5.75 -3.11 6.42
N GLN A 127 6.76 -2.24 6.33
CA GLN A 127 8.04 -2.50 5.68
C GLN A 127 8.73 -3.73 6.27
N GLY A 128 8.84 -3.81 7.60
CA GLY A 128 9.50 -4.93 8.27
C GLY A 128 8.76 -6.23 8.03
N SER A 129 7.42 -6.19 8.11
CA SER A 129 6.56 -7.34 7.84
C SER A 129 6.64 -7.83 6.39
N ASN A 130 6.77 -6.91 5.43
CA ASN A 130 6.95 -7.21 4.00
C ASN A 130 8.34 -7.78 3.69
N ALA A 131 9.39 -7.21 4.29
CA ALA A 131 10.79 -7.58 4.06
C ALA A 131 11.17 -8.96 4.62
N GLN A 132 10.31 -9.54 5.44
CA GLN A 132 10.54 -10.84 6.08
C GLN A 132 9.62 -11.96 5.57
N LEU A 133 8.88 -11.73 4.48
CA LEU A 133 8.02 -12.74 3.85
C LEU A 133 8.86 -13.80 3.13
N THR A 134 9.37 -14.78 3.87
CA THR A 134 10.39 -15.69 3.36
C THR A 134 9.95 -17.14 3.26
N GLU A 135 9.01 -17.58 4.08
CA GLU A 135 8.72 -19.01 4.31
C GLU A 135 7.23 -19.32 4.31
N LEU A 136 6.87 -20.45 3.69
CA LEU A 136 5.56 -21.04 3.87
C LEU A 136 5.46 -21.62 5.29
N SER A 137 4.35 -21.37 5.97
CA SER A 137 4.09 -21.95 7.30
C SER A 137 4.25 -23.47 7.30
N PRO A 138 5.03 -24.05 8.23
CA PRO A 138 5.14 -25.50 8.38
C PRO A 138 3.79 -26.18 8.59
N LYS A 139 2.85 -25.50 9.27
CA LYS A 139 1.47 -25.99 9.44
C LYS A 139 0.73 -26.11 8.11
N ARG A 140 0.88 -25.13 7.21
CA ARG A 140 0.29 -25.17 5.85
C ARG A 140 0.99 -26.19 4.96
N ALA A 141 2.29 -26.39 5.14
CA ALA A 141 3.02 -27.43 4.43
C ALA A 141 2.58 -28.85 4.83
N ALA A 142 2.11 -29.03 6.07
CA ALA A 142 1.74 -30.32 6.65
C ALA A 142 0.23 -30.60 6.69
N ASP A 143 -0.64 -29.67 6.25
CA ASP A 143 -2.10 -29.83 6.38
C ASP A 143 -2.77 -30.61 5.23
N GLY A 144 -1.99 -31.11 4.28
CA GLY A 144 -2.46 -31.88 3.13
C GLY A 144 -3.18 -31.06 2.07
N LYS A 145 -3.24 -29.72 2.19
CA LYS A 145 -3.87 -28.84 1.19
C LYS A 145 -2.85 -28.38 0.16
N VAL A 146 -3.36 -28.09 -1.05
CA VAL A 146 -2.56 -27.53 -2.14
C VAL A 146 -2.55 -26.00 -2.04
N TYR A 147 -1.35 -25.44 -1.85
CA TYR A 147 -1.12 -24.00 -1.88
C TYR A 147 -0.34 -23.62 -3.14
N ILE A 148 -0.80 -22.57 -3.82
CA ILE A 148 -0.05 -22.01 -4.95
C ILE A 148 1.09 -21.16 -4.41
N VAL A 149 2.31 -21.71 -4.48
CA VAL A 149 3.53 -21.05 -4.05
C VAL A 149 4.41 -20.80 -5.29
N PRO A 150 4.95 -19.58 -5.49
CA PRO A 150 5.90 -19.31 -6.57
C PRO A 150 7.12 -20.23 -6.51
N ALA A 151 7.80 -20.44 -7.63
CA ALA A 151 8.95 -21.36 -7.71
C ALA A 151 10.04 -21.06 -6.66
N GLY A 152 10.42 -19.79 -6.45
CA GLY A 152 11.33 -19.38 -5.35
C GLY A 152 10.63 -19.01 -4.03
N GLY A 153 9.45 -19.55 -3.78
CA GLY A 153 8.75 -19.40 -2.52
C GLY A 153 8.17 -18.00 -2.28
N LEU A 154 7.89 -17.70 -1.01
CA LEU A 154 7.43 -16.38 -0.59
C LEU A 154 8.53 -15.33 -0.74
N ARG A 155 9.80 -15.72 -0.55
CA ARG A 155 10.94 -14.82 -0.71
C ARG A 155 10.98 -14.23 -2.11
N GLU A 156 11.01 -15.07 -3.14
CA GLU A 156 10.99 -14.55 -4.51
C GLU A 156 9.62 -13.98 -4.87
N GLY A 157 8.54 -14.54 -4.32
CA GLY A 157 7.17 -14.20 -4.69
C GLY A 157 6.64 -12.87 -4.17
N LEU A 158 6.93 -12.54 -2.91
CA LEU A 158 6.25 -11.50 -2.11
C LEU A 158 7.22 -10.57 -1.37
N CYS A 159 8.36 -11.07 -0.91
CA CYS A 159 9.31 -10.31 -0.10
C CYS A 159 9.78 -9.05 -0.82
N GLY A 160 9.68 -7.90 -0.17
CA GLY A 160 10.13 -6.64 -0.74
C GLY A 160 9.35 -6.19 -1.97
N LYS A 161 8.12 -6.68 -2.16
CA LYS A 161 7.27 -6.33 -3.30
C LYS A 161 6.03 -5.57 -2.87
N ALA A 162 5.55 -4.71 -3.76
CA ALA A 162 4.24 -4.07 -3.68
C ALA A 162 3.70 -3.86 -5.10
N VAL A 163 2.39 -3.66 -5.24
CA VAL A 163 1.77 -3.40 -6.54
C VAL A 163 1.04 -2.07 -6.50
N LEU A 164 1.45 -1.13 -7.33
CA LEU A 164 0.74 0.12 -7.56
C LEU A 164 -0.42 -0.15 -8.51
N LEU A 165 -1.64 0.26 -8.15
CA LEU A 165 -2.84 0.09 -8.98
C LEU A 165 -3.28 1.43 -9.53
N ARG A 166 -3.60 1.52 -10.83
CA ARG A 166 -4.15 2.73 -11.46
C ARG A 166 -5.39 2.38 -12.28
N PRO A 167 -6.38 3.28 -12.40
CA PRO A 167 -7.48 3.08 -13.33
C PRO A 167 -6.97 2.74 -14.74
N GLY A 168 -7.61 1.78 -15.40
CA GLY A 168 -7.41 1.58 -16.83
C GLY A 168 -7.95 2.79 -17.57
N MET A 169 -7.25 3.25 -18.60
CA MET A 169 -7.81 4.26 -19.50
C MET A 169 -9.03 3.63 -20.15
N LEU A 170 -10.23 4.15 -19.87
CA LEU A 170 -11.37 3.93 -20.74
C LEU A 170 -10.95 4.53 -22.09
N GLY A 171 -10.86 3.69 -23.13
CA GLY A 171 -10.59 4.18 -24.48
C GLY A 171 -11.58 5.30 -24.78
N GLY A 172 -11.06 6.49 -25.09
CA GLY A 172 -11.88 7.58 -25.57
C GLY A 172 -12.65 7.06 -26.78
N GLY A 173 -13.97 6.95 -26.63
CA GLY A 173 -14.86 6.72 -27.77
C GLY A 173 -14.57 7.82 -28.78
N GLY A 174 -14.10 7.41 -29.95
CA GLY A 174 -13.79 8.34 -31.03
C GLY A 174 -15.00 9.23 -31.29
N GLY A 175 -14.75 10.54 -31.34
CA GLY A 175 -15.70 11.48 -31.88
C GLY A 175 -16.01 11.08 -33.32
N GLY A 176 -17.14 10.40 -33.50
CA GLY A 176 -17.76 10.20 -34.79
C GLY A 176 -18.29 11.54 -35.26
N SER A 177 -17.56 12.15 -36.19
CA SER A 177 -18.04 13.26 -37.00
C SER A 177 -19.14 12.72 -37.91
N HIS A 178 -20.35 13.24 -37.78
CA HIS A 178 -21.33 13.37 -38.86
C HIS A 178 -22.20 14.60 -38.59
#